data_AF-A0A812XHK6-F1
#
_entry.id   AF-A0A812XHK6-F1
#
_cell.length_a   1.000
_cell.length_b   1.000
_cell.length_c   1.000
_cell.angle_alpha   90.00
_cell.angle_beta   90.00
_cell.angle_gamma   90.00
#
_symmetry.space_group_name_H-M   'P 1'
#
loop_
_entity.id
_entity.type
_entity.pdbx_description
1 polymer ?
#
loop_
_entity_poly.entity_id
_entity_poly.type
_entity_poly.pdbx_seq_one_letter_code
_entity_poly.pdbx_strand_id
1 'polypeptide(L)'
;MADKIHSPDHKRGRTTSPLASDSLMGEPSESFGVDARRQTTGSGKQRQGRALHALSNAELTQGFLLHEEQLALLQLQASLVYKLPTDAPLAQALAKAVAAWQKGHTPGKAHPLGSCAHFTAGAMLVQLAQSQQKPPGIDTAQFKAFIKLIEDFGESPHEAVVHLVAHCSARQNALKTHLILDFRPVLHSPLAQYTSLIAALLDSYEGERLGKKAPGGLARKARGKAG
;
A
#
# COMPACT_ATOMS: atom_id res chain seq x y z
N MET A 1 -10.01 62.05 10.04
CA MET A 1 -10.76 61.47 8.90
C MET A 1 -10.45 59.97 8.93
N ALA A 2 -11.07 59.15 9.78
CA ALA A 2 -12.49 58.80 9.82
C ALA A 2 -13.01 58.42 8.43
N ASP A 3 -12.96 57.13 8.10
CA ASP A 3 -14.19 56.37 7.89
C ASP A 3 -14.01 54.87 8.19
N LYS A 4 -14.97 54.35 8.96
CA LYS A 4 -15.24 52.95 9.27
C LYS A 4 -16.25 52.40 8.25
N ILE A 5 -16.58 51.10 8.40
CA ILE A 5 -17.82 50.40 7.99
C ILE A 5 -17.66 49.75 6.59
N HIS A 6 -17.87 48.45 6.32
CA HIS A 6 -18.60 47.38 7.01
C HIS A 6 -18.06 45.99 6.63
N SER A 7 -18.18 45.06 7.58
CA SER A 7 -18.17 43.62 7.37
C SER A 7 -19.56 43.16 6.88
N PRO A 8 -19.65 42.08 6.09
CA PRO A 8 -20.80 41.19 6.17
C PRO A 8 -20.39 39.78 6.61
N ASP A 9 -20.88 39.44 7.80
CA ASP A 9 -21.18 38.08 8.23
C ASP A 9 -22.06 37.37 7.20
N HIS A 10 -21.55 36.31 6.57
CA HIS A 10 -22.42 35.30 5.97
C HIS A 10 -22.41 34.01 6.80
N LYS A 11 -23.48 33.95 7.60
CA LYS A 11 -24.00 32.80 8.34
C LYS A 11 -23.84 31.51 7.54
N ARG A 12 -23.26 30.50 8.19
CA ARG A 12 -23.21 29.11 7.72
C ARG A 12 -24.63 28.57 7.58
N GLY A 13 -25.13 28.52 6.35
CA GLY A 13 -26.31 27.74 6.01
C GLY A 13 -25.98 26.26 6.07
N ARG A 14 -26.44 25.58 7.12
CA ARG A 14 -26.40 24.12 7.26
C ARG A 14 -27.46 23.56 6.31
N THR A 15 -27.09 23.16 5.11
CA THR A 15 -28.00 22.43 4.21
C THR A 15 -28.08 20.98 4.64
N THR A 16 -29.08 20.68 5.46
CA THR A 16 -29.61 19.34 5.65
C THR A 16 -30.53 19.02 4.47
N SER A 17 -30.09 18.14 3.56
CA SER A 17 -31.01 17.53 2.58
C SER A 17 -31.77 16.36 3.23
N PRO A 18 -33.04 16.13 2.86
CA PRO A 18 -34.02 15.51 3.73
C PRO A 18 -34.00 13.98 3.69
N LEU A 19 -34.26 13.38 4.85
CA LEU A 19 -34.82 12.03 4.98
C LEU A 19 -36.15 11.97 4.23
N ALA A 20 -36.25 11.12 3.21
CA ALA A 20 -37.53 10.70 2.67
C ALA A 20 -38.11 9.64 3.62
N SER A 21 -39.17 10.02 4.34
CA SER A 21 -39.97 9.16 5.19
C SER A 21 -40.96 8.32 4.38
N ASP A 22 -41.13 7.09 4.85
CA ASP A 22 -42.04 6.03 4.42
C ASP A 22 -43.49 6.44 4.14
N SER A 23 -44.08 5.76 3.14
CA SER A 23 -45.46 5.19 3.07
C SER A 23 -45.84 5.01 1.59
N LEU A 24 -46.43 3.93 1.06
CA LEU A 24 -47.02 2.68 1.55
C LEU A 24 -47.22 1.76 0.31
N MET A 25 -47.01 0.45 0.49
CA MET A 25 -47.73 -0.71 -0.11
C MET A 25 -47.88 -0.82 -1.65
N GLY A 26 -47.18 -1.81 -2.22
CA GLY A 26 -47.52 -2.47 -3.48
C GLY A 26 -46.93 -3.88 -3.52
N GLU A 27 -47.80 -4.89 -3.58
CA GLU A 27 -47.55 -6.35 -3.54
C GLU A 27 -46.66 -6.89 -4.69
N PRO A 28 -46.05 -8.09 -4.55
CA PRO A 28 -45.07 -8.64 -5.49
C PRO A 28 -45.75 -9.42 -6.62
N SER A 29 -45.35 -9.14 -7.88
CA SER A 29 -45.74 -9.96 -9.04
C SER A 29 -44.55 -10.79 -9.54
N GLU A 30 -44.72 -12.10 -9.49
CA GLU A 30 -43.85 -13.13 -10.08
C GLU A 30 -43.80 -13.08 -11.62
N SER A 31 -42.70 -13.63 -12.16
CA SER A 31 -42.61 -14.47 -13.37
C SER A 31 -41.59 -14.00 -14.41
N PHE A 32 -40.45 -14.71 -14.47
CA PHE A 32 -39.74 -14.96 -15.73
C PHE A 32 -39.29 -16.43 -15.69
N GLY A 33 -39.95 -17.25 -16.50
CA GLY A 33 -39.60 -18.65 -16.68
C GLY A 33 -38.89 -18.90 -18.01
N VAL A 34 -38.15 -20.02 -18.02
CA VAL A 34 -37.97 -20.97 -19.16
C VAL A 34 -37.00 -20.47 -20.26
N ASP A 35 -35.92 -21.12 -20.70
CA ASP A 35 -35.44 -22.51 -20.72
C ASP A 35 -33.94 -22.53 -21.09
N ALA A 36 -33.13 -23.42 -20.49
CA ALA A 36 -31.84 -23.83 -21.06
C ALA A 36 -31.61 -25.33 -20.82
N ARG A 37 -32.30 -26.13 -21.63
CA ARG A 37 -32.19 -27.58 -21.70
C ARG A 37 -30.81 -27.96 -22.27
N ARG A 38 -29.88 -28.43 -21.43
CA ARG A 38 -28.66 -29.11 -21.90
C ARG A 38 -28.73 -30.59 -21.54
N GLN A 39 -28.79 -31.42 -22.58
CA GLN A 39 -28.85 -32.87 -22.52
C GLN A 39 -27.64 -33.46 -21.79
N THR A 40 -27.93 -34.47 -20.99
CA THR A 40 -27.04 -35.33 -20.22
C THR A 40 -26.53 -36.49 -21.07
N THR A 41 -25.23 -36.61 -21.28
CA THR A 41 -24.57 -37.90 -21.56
C THR A 41 -23.16 -37.89 -20.96
N GLY A 42 -23.07 -38.29 -19.70
CA GLY A 42 -21.81 -38.54 -19.02
C GLY A 42 -22.09 -39.31 -17.75
N SER A 43 -21.74 -40.60 -17.76
CA SER A 43 -21.73 -41.50 -16.60
C SER A 43 -20.70 -41.03 -15.57
N GLY A 44 -20.99 -39.90 -14.92
CA GLY A 44 -20.21 -39.38 -13.81
C GLY A 44 -20.71 -40.00 -12.52
N LYS A 45 -19.83 -40.71 -11.80
CA LYS A 45 -20.01 -40.97 -10.37
C LYS A 45 -20.45 -39.66 -9.71
N GLN A 46 -21.69 -39.59 -9.23
CA GLN A 46 -22.17 -38.52 -8.37
C GLN A 46 -21.22 -38.47 -7.17
N ARG A 47 -20.24 -37.57 -7.20
CA ARG A 47 -19.65 -37.09 -5.95
C ARG A 47 -20.82 -36.45 -5.22
N GLN A 48 -21.31 -37.12 -4.18
CA GLN A 48 -22.20 -36.49 -3.21
C GLN A 48 -21.52 -35.19 -2.78
N GLY A 49 -22.05 -34.05 -3.25
CA GLY A 49 -21.49 -32.75 -2.92
C GLY A 49 -21.50 -32.63 -1.40
N ARG A 50 -20.37 -32.22 -0.80
CA ARG A 50 -20.36 -31.86 0.62
C ARG A 50 -21.44 -30.81 0.83
N ALA A 51 -22.35 -31.05 1.77
CA ALA A 51 -23.33 -30.05 2.17
C ALA A 51 -22.59 -28.78 2.61
N LEU A 52 -22.81 -27.68 1.88
CA LEU A 52 -22.25 -26.38 2.22
C LEU A 52 -23.10 -25.80 3.35
N HIS A 53 -22.56 -25.76 4.56
CA HIS A 53 -23.16 -25.01 5.65
C HIS A 53 -22.83 -23.53 5.49
N ALA A 54 -23.86 -22.70 5.39
CA ALA A 54 -23.70 -21.25 5.39
C ALA A 54 -23.22 -20.81 6.78
N LEU A 55 -22.13 -20.06 6.81
CA LEU A 55 -21.63 -19.42 8.03
C LEU A 55 -22.61 -18.32 8.46
N SER A 56 -22.80 -18.16 9.76
CA SER A 56 -23.51 -17.00 10.31
C SER A 56 -22.69 -15.71 10.07
N ASN A 57 -23.35 -14.56 10.13
CA ASN A 57 -22.67 -13.26 10.02
C ASN A 57 -21.54 -13.10 11.06
N ALA A 58 -21.73 -13.64 12.27
CA ALA A 58 -20.71 -13.60 13.32
C ALA A 58 -19.48 -14.45 12.95
N GLU A 59 -19.70 -15.66 12.45
CA GLU A 59 -18.62 -16.55 12.00
C GLU A 59 -17.88 -15.99 10.78
N LEU A 60 -18.60 -15.40 9.81
CA LEU A 60 -18.00 -14.70 8.68
C LEU A 60 -17.14 -13.52 9.14
N THR A 61 -17.66 -12.70 10.05
CA THR A 61 -16.94 -11.54 10.60
C THR A 61 -15.68 -11.98 11.34
N GLN A 62 -15.79 -13.00 12.20
CA GLN A 62 -14.64 -13.54 12.92
C GLN A 62 -13.60 -14.14 11.97
N GLY A 63 -14.03 -14.90 10.96
CA GLY A 63 -13.14 -15.45 9.94
C GLY A 63 -12.39 -14.35 9.17
N PHE A 64 -13.09 -13.28 8.79
CA PHE A 64 -12.47 -12.13 8.14
C PHE A 64 -11.43 -11.44 9.02
N LEU A 65 -11.75 -11.17 10.30
CA LEU A 65 -10.82 -10.53 11.23
C LEU A 65 -9.55 -11.35 11.45
N LEU A 66 -9.68 -12.68 11.60
CA LEU A 66 -8.53 -13.58 11.72
C LEU A 66 -7.68 -13.58 10.46
N HIS A 67 -8.31 -13.52 9.28
CA HIS A 67 -7.59 -13.44 8.01
C HIS A 67 -6.82 -12.11 7.87
N GLU A 68 -7.44 -10.99 8.24
CA GLU A 68 -6.78 -9.68 8.25
C GLU A 68 -5.59 -9.64 9.21
N GLU A 69 -5.69 -10.25 10.39
CA GLU A 69 -4.57 -10.37 11.33
C GLU A 69 -3.40 -11.17 10.73
N GLN A 70 -3.69 -12.29 10.08
CA GLN A 70 -2.67 -13.09 9.38
C GLN A 70 -2.00 -12.29 8.25
N LEU A 71 -2.78 -11.55 7.45
CA LEU A 71 -2.24 -10.69 6.40
C LEU A 71 -1.37 -9.57 6.99
N ALA A 72 -1.78 -8.95 8.10
CA ALA A 72 -0.99 -7.93 8.77
C ALA A 72 0.35 -8.48 9.30
N LEU A 73 0.35 -9.69 9.85
CA LEU A 73 1.57 -10.36 10.30
C LEU A 73 2.51 -10.70 9.13
N LEU A 74 1.98 -11.22 8.02
CA LEU A 74 2.76 -11.48 6.82
C LEU A 74 3.35 -10.18 6.25
N GLN A 75 2.55 -9.11 6.20
CA GLN A 75 2.99 -7.79 5.74
C GLN A 75 4.09 -7.21 6.64
N LEU A 76 4.01 -7.47 7.95
CA LEU A 76 5.05 -7.10 8.91
C LEU A 76 6.34 -7.90 8.68
N GLN A 77 6.23 -9.20 8.36
CA GLN A 77 7.38 -10.04 8.03
C GLN A 77 8.07 -9.61 6.73
N ALA A 78 7.30 -9.15 5.75
CA ALA A 78 7.80 -8.63 4.47
C ALA A 78 8.25 -7.15 4.53
N SER A 79 8.06 -6.47 5.66
CA SER A 79 8.45 -5.07 5.79
C SER A 79 9.97 -4.91 5.92
N LEU A 80 10.53 -4.00 5.13
CA LEU A 80 11.94 -3.65 5.12
C LEU A 80 12.09 -2.23 5.67
N VAL A 81 12.56 -2.13 6.92
CA VAL A 81 12.77 -0.85 7.60
C VAL A 81 14.25 -0.64 7.84
N TYR A 82 14.79 0.42 7.25
CA TYR A 82 16.22 0.68 7.19
C TYR A 82 16.55 2.10 7.61
N LYS A 83 17.71 2.25 8.23
CA LYS A 83 18.38 3.52 8.48
C LYS A 83 19.58 3.60 7.54
N LEU A 84 19.57 4.62 6.69
CA LEU A 84 20.62 4.87 5.72
C LEU A 84 21.41 6.14 6.12
N PRO A 85 22.75 6.12 6.06
CA PRO A 85 23.55 7.34 6.14
C PRO A 85 23.12 8.33 5.04
N THR A 86 23.09 9.63 5.33
CA THR A 86 22.61 10.63 4.36
C THR A 86 23.52 10.83 3.15
N ASP A 87 24.77 10.45 3.26
CA ASP A 87 25.78 10.46 2.21
C ASP A 87 25.73 9.20 1.32
N ALA A 88 25.05 8.12 1.76
CA ALA A 88 24.86 6.94 0.94
C ALA A 88 24.09 7.28 -0.36
N PRO A 89 24.48 6.74 -1.54
CA PRO A 89 23.86 7.09 -2.82
C PRO A 89 22.35 6.86 -2.83
N LEU A 90 21.88 5.78 -2.20
CA LEU A 90 20.46 5.48 -2.07
C LEU A 90 19.72 6.54 -1.24
N ALA A 91 20.28 7.00 -0.12
CA ALA A 91 19.66 8.03 0.70
C ALA A 91 19.54 9.36 -0.06
N GLN A 92 20.57 9.73 -0.82
CA GLN A 92 20.54 10.93 -1.67
C GLN A 92 19.48 10.82 -2.77
N ALA A 93 19.40 9.68 -3.45
CA ALA A 93 18.39 9.41 -4.48
C ALA A 93 16.97 9.51 -3.91
N LEU A 94 16.71 8.90 -2.74
CA LEU A 94 15.42 8.96 -2.06
C LEU A 94 15.06 10.37 -1.60
N ALA A 95 16.01 11.10 -1.00
CA ALA A 95 15.80 12.49 -0.58
C ALA A 95 15.45 13.39 -1.78
N LYS A 96 16.15 13.22 -2.91
CA LYS A 96 15.86 13.93 -4.15
C LYS A 96 14.47 13.58 -4.70
N ALA A 97 14.09 12.30 -4.69
CA ALA A 97 12.77 11.87 -5.14
C ALA A 97 11.64 12.45 -4.27
N VAL A 98 11.77 12.40 -2.95
CA VAL A 98 10.79 13.00 -2.03
C VAL A 98 10.69 14.50 -2.25
N ALA A 99 11.82 15.22 -2.39
CA ALA A 99 11.82 16.65 -2.66
C ALA A 99 11.17 17.00 -4.01
N ALA A 100 11.42 16.20 -5.05
CA ALA A 100 10.81 16.38 -6.37
C ALA A 100 9.28 16.20 -6.32
N TRP A 101 8.79 15.17 -5.63
CA TRP A 101 7.36 14.96 -5.42
C TRP A 101 6.74 16.10 -4.59
N GLN A 102 7.40 16.53 -3.51
CA GLN A 102 6.91 17.64 -2.68
C GLN A 102 6.81 18.96 -3.43
N LYS A 103 7.76 19.24 -4.34
CA LYS A 103 7.74 20.45 -5.17
C LYS A 103 6.51 20.53 -6.09
N GLY A 104 6.01 19.38 -6.56
CA GLY A 104 4.81 19.30 -7.38
C GLY A 104 3.50 19.23 -6.60
N HIS A 105 3.56 19.12 -5.26
CA HIS A 105 2.39 18.90 -4.44
C HIS A 105 1.65 20.20 -4.11
N THR A 106 0.36 20.25 -4.47
CA THR A 106 -0.57 21.30 -4.07
C THR A 106 -1.60 20.73 -3.09
N PRO A 107 -1.77 21.29 -1.88
CA PRO A 107 -2.77 20.83 -0.93
C PRO A 107 -4.18 20.80 -1.54
N GLY A 108 -4.93 19.74 -1.27
CA GLY A 108 -6.29 19.55 -1.79
C GLY A 108 -6.38 19.17 -3.28
N LYS A 109 -5.24 19.01 -3.98
CA LYS A 109 -5.19 18.47 -5.35
C LYS A 109 -4.43 17.16 -5.40
N ALA A 110 -4.89 16.23 -6.24
CA ALA A 110 -4.15 15.03 -6.54
C ALA A 110 -2.81 15.39 -7.19
N HIS A 111 -1.73 14.73 -6.78
CA HIS A 111 -0.42 14.91 -7.39
C HIS A 111 -0.38 14.18 -8.74
N PRO A 112 0.16 14.78 -9.82
CA PRO A 112 0.16 14.16 -11.15
C PRO A 112 0.94 12.84 -11.20
N LEU A 113 2.00 12.71 -10.40
CA LEU A 113 2.82 11.49 -10.27
C LEU A 113 2.26 10.50 -9.23
N GLY A 114 0.99 10.61 -8.86
CA GLY A 114 0.35 9.75 -7.87
C GLY A 114 0.87 9.94 -6.45
N SER A 115 0.79 8.88 -5.63
CA SER A 115 1.16 8.95 -4.21
C SER A 115 2.68 9.12 -4.04
N CYS A 116 3.08 9.85 -2.99
CA CYS A 116 4.50 9.97 -2.62
C CYS A 116 5.13 8.60 -2.37
N ALA A 117 4.34 7.63 -1.91
CA ALA A 117 4.82 6.27 -1.65
C ALA A 117 5.25 5.56 -2.93
N HIS A 118 4.40 5.55 -3.97
CA HIS A 118 4.74 4.91 -5.24
C HIS A 118 5.90 5.62 -5.94
N PHE A 119 5.92 6.96 -5.89
CA PHE A 119 7.03 7.74 -6.44
C PHE A 119 8.37 7.41 -5.76
N THR A 120 8.37 7.35 -4.43
CA THR A 120 9.56 6.99 -3.63
C THR A 120 9.97 5.55 -3.90
N ALA A 121 9.02 4.62 -4.02
CA ALA A 121 9.29 3.21 -4.30
C ALA A 121 9.91 3.01 -5.69
N GLY A 122 9.39 3.68 -6.72
CA GLY A 122 9.96 3.63 -8.06
C GLY A 122 11.42 4.10 -8.06
N ALA A 123 11.70 5.25 -7.42
CA ALA A 123 13.07 5.75 -7.28
C ALA A 123 13.98 4.78 -6.51
N MET A 124 13.48 4.18 -5.42
CA MET A 124 14.21 3.17 -4.67
C MET A 124 14.59 1.98 -5.55
N LEU A 125 13.61 1.38 -6.23
CA LEU A 125 13.81 0.16 -7.01
C LEU A 125 14.74 0.39 -8.21
N VAL A 126 14.60 1.54 -8.89
CA VAL A 126 15.53 1.95 -9.96
C VAL A 126 16.96 2.10 -9.42
N GLN A 127 17.13 2.74 -8.26
CA GLN A 127 18.45 2.88 -7.65
C GLN A 127 19.05 1.52 -7.24
N LEU A 128 18.24 0.60 -6.73
CA LEU A 128 18.69 -0.75 -6.42
C LEU A 128 19.06 -1.55 -7.68
N ALA A 129 18.33 -1.34 -8.78
CA ALA A 129 18.62 -1.98 -10.07
C ALA A 129 19.93 -1.48 -10.72
N GLN A 130 20.45 -0.32 -10.31
CA GLN A 130 21.76 0.17 -10.74
C GLN A 130 22.94 -0.50 -10.02
N SER A 131 22.69 -1.44 -9.10
CA SER A 131 23.76 -2.14 -8.41
C SER A 131 24.65 -2.90 -9.40
N GLN A 132 25.95 -2.57 -9.40
CA GLN A 132 26.93 -3.22 -10.25
C GLN A 132 27.28 -4.64 -9.77
N GLN A 133 27.01 -4.95 -8.51
CA GLN A 133 27.38 -6.21 -7.88
C GLN A 133 26.16 -6.94 -7.33
N LYS A 134 26.07 -8.23 -7.65
CA LYS A 134 25.11 -9.14 -7.05
C LYS A 134 25.49 -9.38 -5.59
N PRO A 135 24.57 -9.25 -4.61
CA PRO A 135 24.87 -9.57 -3.23
C PRO A 135 25.31 -11.03 -3.03
N PRO A 136 26.12 -11.34 -2.00
CA PRO A 136 26.51 -12.70 -1.67
C PRO A 136 25.28 -13.54 -1.30
N GLY A 137 25.29 -14.83 -1.64
CA GLY A 137 24.19 -15.76 -1.34
C GLY A 137 22.92 -15.62 -2.20
N ILE A 138 22.80 -14.58 -3.03
CA ILE A 138 21.71 -14.44 -4.00
C ILE A 138 22.05 -15.22 -5.27
N ASP A 139 21.07 -15.94 -5.83
CA ASP A 139 21.19 -16.57 -7.14
C ASP A 139 21.33 -15.54 -8.28
N THR A 140 22.16 -15.87 -9.28
CA THR A 140 22.44 -14.97 -10.41
C THR A 140 21.23 -14.80 -11.33
N ALA A 141 20.42 -15.85 -11.54
CA ALA A 141 19.21 -15.74 -12.35
C ALA A 141 18.15 -14.90 -11.63
N GLN A 142 17.99 -15.06 -10.31
CA GLN A 142 17.11 -14.21 -9.50
C GLN A 142 17.52 -12.73 -9.58
N PHE A 143 18.82 -12.43 -9.44
CA PHE A 143 19.30 -11.05 -9.56
C PHE A 143 19.02 -10.46 -10.94
N LYS A 144 19.36 -11.18 -12.02
CA LYS A 144 19.07 -10.72 -13.39
C LYS A 144 17.58 -10.54 -13.66
N ALA A 145 16.74 -11.44 -13.15
CA ALA A 145 15.28 -11.33 -13.28
C ALA A 145 14.73 -10.10 -12.54
N PHE A 146 15.28 -9.77 -11.37
CA PHE A 146 14.94 -8.54 -10.66
C PHE A 146 15.33 -7.30 -11.47
N ILE A 147 16.57 -7.22 -11.99
CA ILE A 147 16.99 -6.10 -12.84
C ILE A 147 16.04 -5.94 -14.03
N LYS A 148 15.78 -7.04 -14.75
CA LYS A 148 14.85 -7.04 -15.88
C LYS A 148 13.45 -6.54 -15.50
N LEU A 149 12.91 -6.99 -14.36
CA LEU A 149 11.61 -6.54 -13.88
C LEU A 149 11.58 -5.01 -13.71
N ILE A 150 12.65 -4.41 -13.18
CA ILE A 150 12.73 -2.96 -12.98
C ILE A 150 12.95 -2.22 -14.31
N GLU A 151 13.74 -2.78 -15.23
CA GLU A 151 13.90 -2.24 -16.60
C GLU A 151 12.58 -2.21 -17.36
N ASP A 152 11.76 -3.26 -17.21
CA ASP A 152 10.44 -3.38 -17.84
C ASP A 152 9.43 -2.34 -17.29
N PHE A 153 9.75 -1.59 -16.23
CA PHE A 153 8.92 -0.46 -15.77
C PHE A 153 8.96 0.77 -16.70
N GLY A 154 9.99 0.87 -17.56
CA GLY A 154 10.13 1.98 -18.52
C GLY A 154 10.34 3.35 -17.87
N GLU A 155 9.86 4.40 -18.55
CA GLU A 155 10.11 5.80 -18.19
C GLU A 155 9.31 6.28 -16.96
N SER A 156 8.24 5.56 -16.59
CA SER A 156 7.35 5.90 -15.47
C SER A 156 7.31 4.82 -14.38
N PRO A 157 8.41 4.58 -13.64
CA PRO A 157 8.47 3.54 -12.60
C PRO A 157 7.39 3.67 -11.51
N HIS A 158 6.97 4.91 -11.20
CA HIS A 158 5.98 5.18 -10.17
C HIS A 158 4.57 4.69 -10.53
N GLU A 159 4.24 4.55 -11.82
CA GLU A 159 2.98 3.96 -12.28
C GLU A 159 3.04 2.43 -12.23
N ALA A 160 4.16 1.84 -12.65
CA ALA A 160 4.37 0.40 -12.66
C ALA A 160 4.31 -0.23 -11.26
N VAL A 161 4.73 0.51 -10.22
CA VAL A 161 4.81 -0.02 -8.84
C VAL A 161 3.52 0.07 -8.04
N VAL A 162 2.44 0.68 -8.58
CA VAL A 162 1.17 0.89 -7.84
C VAL A 162 0.56 -0.41 -7.32
N HIS A 163 0.67 -1.49 -8.09
CA HIS A 163 0.17 -2.82 -7.69
C HIS A 163 1.23 -3.71 -7.03
N LEU A 164 2.47 -3.22 -6.94
CA LEU A 164 3.61 -3.98 -6.42
C LEU A 164 4.00 -3.56 -5.01
N VAL A 165 3.65 -2.34 -4.61
CA VAL A 165 4.13 -1.74 -3.36
C VAL A 165 2.96 -1.27 -2.52
N ALA A 166 2.80 -1.87 -1.35
CA ALA A 166 1.77 -1.50 -0.38
C ALA A 166 2.14 -0.19 0.35
N HIS A 167 3.43 0.00 0.62
CA HIS A 167 3.93 1.22 1.26
C HIS A 167 5.39 1.46 0.93
N CYS A 168 5.76 2.72 0.74
CA CYS A 168 7.14 3.16 0.78
C CYS A 168 7.21 4.57 1.38
N SER A 169 8.12 4.80 2.31
CA SER A 169 8.42 6.16 2.76
C SER A 169 9.90 6.33 3.06
N ALA A 170 10.41 7.52 2.76
CA ALA A 170 11.77 7.93 3.03
C ALA A 170 11.71 9.22 3.84
N ARG A 171 12.20 9.20 5.08
CA ARG A 171 12.11 10.33 6.00
C ARG A 171 13.48 10.64 6.58
N GLN A 172 13.99 11.82 6.29
CA GLN A 172 15.20 12.31 6.94
C GLN A 172 14.91 12.60 8.42
N ASN A 173 15.84 12.24 9.30
CA ASN A 173 15.72 12.57 10.71
C ASN A 173 15.92 14.09 10.94
N ALA A 174 15.50 14.59 12.11
CA ALA A 174 15.59 16.02 12.43
C ALA A 174 17.02 16.56 12.39
N LEU A 175 18.00 15.73 12.76
CA LEU A 175 19.42 16.08 12.75
C LEU A 175 20.08 15.98 11.37
N LYS A 176 19.33 15.55 10.34
CA LYS A 176 19.82 15.35 8.96
C LYS A 176 21.04 14.43 8.84
N THR A 177 21.21 13.51 9.78
CA THR A 177 22.32 12.55 9.79
C THR A 177 21.96 11.23 9.11
N HIS A 178 20.68 10.87 9.11
CA HIS A 178 20.22 9.59 8.56
C HIS A 178 18.84 9.72 7.93
N LEU A 179 18.56 8.84 6.98
CA LEU A 179 17.26 8.65 6.34
C LEU A 179 16.65 7.33 6.82
N ILE A 180 15.38 7.38 7.21
CA ILE A 180 14.60 6.20 7.57
C ILE A 180 13.75 5.80 6.36
N LEU A 181 14.03 4.61 5.84
CA LEU A 181 13.27 3.96 4.77
C LEU A 181 12.31 2.93 5.41
N ASP A 182 11.04 2.95 5.03
CA ASP A 182 10.05 1.90 5.32
C ASP A 182 9.47 1.45 4.00
N PHE A 183 9.80 0.25 3.54
CA PHE A 183 9.34 -0.34 2.29
C PHE A 183 8.56 -1.62 2.53
N ARG A 184 7.43 -1.78 1.85
CA ARG A 184 6.51 -2.91 1.98
C ARG A 184 5.97 -3.31 0.61
N PRO A 185 6.33 -4.50 0.11
CA PRO A 185 5.72 -5.02 -1.12
C PRO A 185 4.28 -5.45 -0.86
N VAL A 186 3.46 -5.48 -1.91
CA VAL A 186 2.17 -6.19 -1.88
C VAL A 186 2.47 -7.69 -1.84
N LEU A 187 1.92 -8.41 -0.86
CA LEU A 187 2.27 -9.82 -0.57
C LEU A 187 2.07 -10.77 -1.76
N HIS A 188 1.05 -10.53 -2.59
CA HIS A 188 0.74 -11.36 -3.76
C HIS A 188 1.36 -10.84 -5.06
N SER A 189 2.19 -9.79 -5.00
CA SER A 189 2.83 -9.22 -6.19
C SER A 189 4.09 -9.99 -6.59
N PRO A 190 4.49 -9.94 -7.87
CA PRO A 190 5.78 -10.44 -8.32
C PRO A 190 6.98 -9.83 -7.58
N LEU A 191 6.81 -8.66 -6.93
CA LEU A 191 7.88 -8.01 -6.18
C LEU A 191 8.14 -8.69 -4.82
N ALA A 192 7.12 -9.33 -4.23
CA ALA A 192 7.24 -9.97 -2.92
C ALA A 192 8.29 -11.10 -2.90
N GLN A 193 8.47 -11.83 -4.01
CA GLN A 193 9.48 -12.89 -4.12
C GLN A 193 10.92 -12.35 -4.08
N TYR A 194 11.11 -11.06 -4.36
CA TYR A 194 12.42 -10.40 -4.33
C TYR A 194 12.71 -9.74 -2.98
N THR A 195 11.86 -9.87 -1.96
CA THR A 195 12.05 -9.20 -0.66
C THR A 195 13.43 -9.47 -0.06
N SER A 196 13.91 -10.72 -0.09
CA SER A 196 15.24 -11.07 0.43
C SER A 196 16.38 -10.46 -0.39
N LEU A 197 16.23 -10.39 -1.72
CA LEU A 197 17.19 -9.73 -2.60
C LEU A 197 17.21 -8.21 -2.36
N ILE A 198 16.03 -7.58 -2.28
CA ILE A 198 15.90 -6.15 -1.98
C ILE A 198 16.57 -5.85 -0.64
N ALA A 199 16.34 -6.68 0.38
CA ALA A 199 17.00 -6.53 1.67
C ALA A 199 18.53 -6.66 1.57
N ALA A 200 19.05 -7.64 0.84
CA ALA A 200 20.49 -7.80 0.62
C ALA A 200 21.11 -6.62 -0.16
N LEU A 201 20.39 -6.05 -1.12
CA LEU A 201 20.81 -4.84 -1.81
C LEU A 201 20.80 -3.63 -0.87
N LEU A 202 19.78 -3.47 -0.03
CA LEU A 202 19.73 -2.41 0.98
C LEU A 202 20.88 -2.53 2.00
N ASP A 203 21.24 -3.75 2.40
CA ASP A 203 22.40 -3.99 3.26
C ASP A 203 23.71 -3.54 2.56
N SER A 204 23.83 -3.71 1.24
CA SER A 204 25.00 -3.26 0.46
C SER A 204 25.10 -1.74 0.30
N TYR A 205 24.00 -1.01 0.53
CA TYR A 205 23.93 0.46 0.56
C TYR A 205 24.16 1.04 1.97
N GLU A 206 24.90 0.32 2.82
CA GLU A 206 25.17 0.70 4.22
C GLU A 206 23.90 0.84 5.07
N GLY A 207 22.83 0.15 4.67
CA GLY A 207 21.57 0.17 5.38
C GLY A 207 21.62 -0.61 6.70
N GLU A 208 21.35 0.06 7.81
CA GLU A 208 21.15 -0.56 9.11
C GLU A 208 19.67 -0.95 9.27
N ARG A 209 19.38 -2.25 9.44
CA ARG A 209 18.01 -2.74 9.67
C ARG A 209 17.48 -2.32 11.04
N LEU A 210 16.32 -1.67 11.08
CA LEU A 210 15.70 -1.16 12.33
C LEU A 210 14.69 -2.11 12.98
N GLY A 211 14.57 -3.35 12.49
CA GLY A 211 13.56 -4.31 12.94
C GLY A 211 12.18 -4.09 12.30
N LYS A 212 11.21 -4.92 12.70
CA LYS A 212 9.87 -4.93 12.09
C LYS A 212 8.98 -3.87 12.72
N LYS A 213 8.36 -3.01 11.90
CA LYS A 213 7.43 -1.97 12.36
C LYS A 213 6.01 -2.32 11.97
N ALA A 214 5.08 -2.39 12.92
CA ALA A 214 3.67 -2.65 12.63
C ALA A 214 3.11 -1.61 11.62
N PRO A 215 2.25 -2.01 10.67
CA PRO A 215 1.50 -1.07 9.84
C PRO A 215 0.81 -0.02 10.73
N GLY A 216 0.89 1.27 10.37
CA GLY A 216 0.30 2.34 11.18
C GLY A 216 1.04 2.69 12.48
N GLY A 217 2.24 2.11 12.72
CA GLY A 217 3.06 2.31 13.91
C GLY A 217 3.70 3.71 14.05
N LEU A 218 2.90 4.78 14.02
CA LEU A 218 3.18 6.01 14.76
C LEU A 218 2.59 5.86 16.19
N ALA A 219 2.81 4.72 16.85
CA ALA A 219 2.53 4.59 18.26
C ALA A 219 3.54 5.47 19.01
N ARG A 220 3.17 6.72 19.25
CA ARG A 220 3.90 7.60 20.15
C ARG A 220 3.93 6.88 21.50
N LYS A 221 5.13 6.62 22.02
CA LYS A 221 5.30 6.22 23.43
C LYS A 221 4.87 7.42 24.26
N ALA A 222 3.58 7.52 24.58
CA ALA A 222 3.10 8.40 25.62
C ALA A 222 3.70 7.86 26.93
N ARG A 223 4.85 8.38 27.32
CA ARG A 223 5.30 8.24 28.71
C ARG A 223 4.31 9.06 29.53
N GLY A 224 3.23 8.42 29.97
CA GLY A 224 2.46 8.93 31.09
C GLY A 224 3.43 9.04 32.26
N LYS A 225 3.73 10.27 32.68
CA LYS A 225 4.30 10.50 34.00
C LYS A 225 3.23 10.01 34.97
N ALA A 226 3.51 8.94 35.70
CA ALA A 226 2.82 8.68 36.95
C ALA A 226 3.10 9.89 37.84
N GLY A 227 2.05 10.66 38.12
CA GLY A 227 2.01 11.60 39.24
C GLY A 227 1.48 10.88 40.47
#